data_AF-A0A1Y1N951-F1
#
_entry.id   AF-A0A1Y1N951-F1
#
_cell.length_a   1.000
_cell.length_b   1.000
_cell.length_c   1.000
_cell.angle_alpha   90.00
_cell.angle_beta   90.00
_cell.angle_gamma   90.00
#
_symmetry.space_group_name_H-M   'P 1'
#
loop_
_entity.id
_entity.type
_entity.pdbx_description
1 polymer ?
#
loop_
_entity_poly.entity_id
_entity_poly.type
_entity_poly.pdbx_seq_one_letter_code
_entity_poly.pdbx_strand_id
1 'polypeptide(L)'
;MSSQSQGIRLIHNPDSSGYRLLELPPDLVNLLESDTAPVLTLESSDSSTVLRTPSKTYNIRQKNTSNGLFLLAPHSPSDLPDQELAVISIIHETVELDVVPEMPAGRDKLVDTGSRGKWHEMFGKGR
;
A
#
# COMPACT_ATOMS: atom_id res chain seq x y z
N MET A 1 -22.54 42.19 15.29
CA MET A 1 -21.16 42.13 14.75
C MET A 1 -20.81 40.66 14.57
N SER A 2 -21.07 40.08 13.40
CA SER A 2 -20.79 38.67 13.11
C SER A 2 -19.31 38.54 12.74
N SER A 3 -18.56 37.78 13.54
CA SER A 3 -17.18 37.40 13.23
C SER A 3 -17.19 36.50 12.00
N GLN A 4 -16.83 37.03 10.83
CA GLN A 4 -16.53 36.19 9.67
C GLN A 4 -15.31 35.34 10.05
N SER A 5 -15.53 34.04 10.20
CA SER A 5 -14.47 33.07 10.41
C SER A 5 -13.52 33.12 9.23
N GLN A 6 -12.24 33.43 9.48
CA GLN A 6 -11.14 33.26 8.52
C GLN A 6 -10.95 31.77 8.24
N GLY A 7 -11.80 31.20 7.39
CA GLY A 7 -11.69 29.81 6.93
C GLY A 7 -10.70 29.69 5.78
N ILE A 8 -10.02 28.54 5.68
CA ILE A 8 -9.22 28.17 4.52
C ILE A 8 -10.18 27.77 3.40
N ARG A 9 -10.02 28.35 2.20
CA ARG A 9 -10.82 27.96 1.04
C ARG A 9 -10.38 26.59 0.53
N LEU A 10 -11.33 25.67 0.40
CA LEU A 10 -11.14 24.34 -0.16
C LEU A 10 -11.75 24.30 -1.57
N ILE A 11 -10.93 24.01 -2.57
CA ILE A 11 -11.38 23.81 -3.95
C ILE A 11 -11.27 22.34 -4.34
N HIS A 12 -12.15 21.85 -5.21
CA HIS A 12 -12.10 20.48 -5.71
C HIS A 12 -11.49 20.49 -7.12
N ASN A 13 -10.24 20.02 -7.23
CA ASN A 13 -9.47 20.00 -8.48
C ASN A 13 -8.69 18.68 -8.61
N PRO A 14 -9.39 17.56 -8.86
CA PRO A 14 -8.77 16.24 -8.92
C PRO A 14 -7.81 16.15 -10.10
N ASP A 15 -6.62 15.60 -9.85
CA ASP A 15 -5.60 15.38 -10.86
C ASP A 15 -5.68 13.95 -11.42
N SER A 16 -5.35 13.79 -12.70
CA SER A 16 -5.37 12.53 -13.45
C SER A 16 -4.19 11.59 -13.15
N SER A 17 -3.24 12.01 -12.31
CA SER A 17 -2.03 11.24 -11.97
C SER A 17 -2.29 9.89 -11.28
N GLY A 18 -3.49 9.63 -10.76
CA GLY A 18 -3.85 8.33 -10.18
C GLY A 18 -3.18 8.04 -8.83
N TYR A 19 -3.14 9.03 -7.94
CA TYR A 19 -2.52 8.91 -6.61
C TYR A 19 -3.05 7.71 -5.81
N ARG A 20 -2.13 6.99 -5.16
CA ARG A 20 -2.43 5.95 -4.18
C ARG A 20 -1.60 6.15 -2.92
N LEU A 21 -2.14 5.70 -1.79
CA LEU A 21 -1.46 5.72 -0.50
C LEU A 21 -0.82 4.36 -0.23
N LEU A 22 0.48 4.38 0.06
CA LEU A 22 1.25 3.21 0.44
C LEU A 22 1.62 3.33 1.92
N GLU A 23 1.25 2.35 2.72
CA GLU A 23 1.66 2.25 4.12
C GLU A 23 3.09 1.71 4.19
N LEU A 24 3.98 2.49 4.80
CA LEU A 24 5.40 2.18 4.90
C LEU A 24 5.71 1.58 6.27
N PRO A 25 6.24 0.34 6.34
CA PRO A 25 6.80 -0.22 7.55
C PRO A 25 7.96 0.65 8.11
N PRO A 26 8.21 0.66 9.43
CA PRO A 26 9.22 1.52 10.04
C PRO A 26 10.64 1.34 9.47
N ASP A 27 11.00 0.11 9.11
CA ASP A 27 12.28 -0.19 8.48
C ASP A 27 12.40 0.41 7.08
N LEU A 28 11.31 0.44 6.32
CA LEU A 28 11.27 1.05 4.99
C LEU A 28 11.29 2.59 5.07
N VAL A 29 10.63 3.18 6.07
CA VAL A 29 10.72 4.63 6.35
C VAL A 29 12.17 5.01 6.64
N ASN A 30 12.82 4.32 7.58
CA ASN A 30 14.22 4.59 7.92
C ASN A 30 15.16 4.41 6.72
N LEU A 31 14.86 3.46 5.83
CA LEU A 31 15.64 3.23 4.61
C LEU A 31 15.49 4.39 3.62
N LEU A 32 14.26 4.91 3.43
CA LEU A 32 13.96 6.02 2.54
C LEU A 32 14.45 7.38 3.07
N GLU A 33 14.48 7.55 4.39
CA GLU A 33 14.99 8.77 5.04
C GLU A 33 16.52 8.75 5.23
N SER A 34 17.20 7.63 4.93
CA SER A 34 18.66 7.54 5.05
C SER A 34 19.38 8.35 3.97
N ASP A 35 20.61 8.80 4.28
CA ASP A 35 21.47 9.53 3.34
C ASP A 35 21.74 8.76 2.02
N THR A 36 21.64 7.43 2.07
CA THR A 36 21.78 6.53 0.94
C THR A 36 20.46 5.83 0.60
N ALA A 37 19.39 6.61 0.43
CA ALA A 37 18.09 6.10 0.05
C ALA A 37 18.18 5.27 -1.27
N PRO A 38 17.89 3.96 -1.22
CA PRO A 38 17.96 3.11 -2.40
C PRO A 38 16.75 3.31 -3.31
N VAL A 39 16.90 2.97 -4.59
CA VAL A 39 15.77 2.89 -5.52
C VAL A 39 14.92 1.68 -5.16
N LEU A 40 13.63 1.92 -4.91
CA LEU A 40 12.64 0.86 -4.72
C LEU A 40 12.10 0.40 -6.07
N THR A 41 12.04 -0.91 -6.31
CA THR A 41 11.51 -1.47 -7.56
C THR A 41 10.21 -2.21 -7.33
N LEU A 42 9.25 -1.98 -8.23
CA LEU A 42 8.01 -2.75 -8.31
C LEU A 42 8.19 -3.80 -9.41
N GLU A 43 8.13 -5.07 -9.03
CA GLU A 43 8.29 -6.19 -9.94
C GLU A 43 6.99 -7.00 -9.97
N SER A 44 6.54 -7.34 -11.18
CA SER A 44 5.46 -8.31 -11.38
C SER A 44 6.02 -9.72 -11.24
N SER A 45 5.47 -10.51 -10.32
CA SER A 45 5.65 -11.96 -10.26
C SER A 45 4.48 -12.68 -10.93
N ASP A 46 4.57 -14.00 -11.08
CA ASP A 46 3.58 -14.83 -11.78
C ASP A 46 2.14 -14.67 -11.26
N SER A 47 1.97 -14.24 -10.00
CA SER A 47 0.64 -14.09 -9.37
C SER A 47 0.42 -12.78 -8.60
N SER A 48 1.44 -11.96 -8.38
CA SER A 48 1.32 -10.71 -7.60
C SER A 48 2.39 -9.68 -7.95
N THR A 49 2.15 -8.40 -7.62
CA THR A 49 3.19 -7.37 -7.65
C THR A 49 3.91 -7.33 -6.31
N VAL A 50 5.24 -7.31 -6.33
CA VAL A 50 6.08 -7.21 -5.14
C VAL A 50 6.91 -5.93 -5.17
N LEU A 51 7.12 -5.35 -3.99
CA LEU A 51 8.04 -4.25 -3.78
C LEU A 51 9.37 -4.82 -3.28
N ARG A 52 10.47 -4.56 -4.00
CA ARG A 52 11.80 -5.01 -3.60
C ARG A 52 12.64 -3.85 -3.09
N THR A 53 13.30 -4.14 -1.98
CA THR A 53 14.36 -3.33 -1.39
C THR A 53 15.67 -4.11 -1.48
N PRO A 54 16.84 -3.50 -1.23
CA PRO A 54 18.12 -4.23 -1.24
C PRO A 54 18.19 -5.40 -0.25
N SER A 55 17.37 -5.39 0.81
CA SER A 55 17.43 -6.37 1.90
C SER A 55 16.17 -7.23 2.05
N LYS A 56 15.03 -6.81 1.52
CA LYS A 56 13.72 -7.43 1.75
C LYS A 56 12.79 -7.31 0.55
N THR A 57 11.89 -8.28 0.44
CA THR A 57 10.78 -8.28 -0.52
C THR A 57 9.46 -8.17 0.22
N TYR A 58 8.56 -7.32 -0.27
CA TYR A 58 7.24 -7.10 0.32
C TYR A 58 6.16 -7.44 -0.71
N ASN A 59 5.15 -8.20 -0.29
CA ASN A 59 3.91 -8.37 -1.03
C ASN A 59 3.04 -7.12 -0.88
N ILE A 60 2.39 -6.74 -1.97
CA ILE A 60 1.52 -5.57 -2.03
C ILE A 60 0.08 -6.02 -1.84
N ARG A 61 -0.62 -5.47 -0.85
CA ARG A 61 -2.02 -5.76 -0.56
C ARG A 61 -2.86 -4.49 -0.63
N GLN A 62 -3.89 -4.47 -1.46
CA GLN A 62 -4.88 -3.41 -1.45
C GLN A 62 -5.92 -3.65 -0.35
N LYS A 63 -6.27 -2.58 0.36
CA LYS A 63 -7.25 -2.60 1.44
C LYS A 63 -8.21 -1.42 1.29
N ASN A 64 -9.49 -1.75 1.10
CA ASN A 64 -10.54 -0.75 1.00
C ASN A 64 -10.79 -0.05 2.34
N THR A 65 -11.10 1.23 2.29
CA THR A 65 -11.50 2.04 3.44
C THR A 65 -12.99 2.36 3.35
N SER A 66 -13.71 2.34 4.47
CA SER A 66 -15.13 2.74 4.50
C SER A 66 -15.32 4.25 4.39
N ASN A 67 -14.24 5.02 4.51
CA ASN A 67 -14.20 6.47 4.46
C ASN A 67 -13.42 6.91 3.22
N GLY A 68 -13.81 8.04 2.61
CA GLY A 68 -13.02 8.71 1.58
C GLY A 68 -11.90 9.55 2.20
N LEU A 69 -10.66 9.28 1.81
CA LEU A 69 -9.48 10.04 2.21
C LEU A 69 -9.21 11.13 1.17
N PHE A 70 -9.32 12.39 1.58
CA PHE A 70 -9.07 13.53 0.69
C PHE A 70 -7.58 13.87 0.69
N LEU A 71 -6.92 13.75 -0.47
CA LEU A 71 -5.57 14.27 -0.65
C LEU A 71 -5.65 15.75 -0.99
N LEU A 72 -4.98 16.56 -0.18
CA LEU A 72 -4.94 18.01 -0.34
C LEU A 72 -3.57 18.45 -0.79
N ALA A 73 -3.52 19.37 -1.75
CA ALA A 73 -2.31 20.09 -2.11
C ALA A 73 -2.52 21.59 -1.90
N PRO A 74 -1.47 22.34 -1.50
CA PRO A 74 -1.50 23.79 -1.51
C PRO A 74 -1.86 24.30 -2.92
N HIS A 75 -2.84 25.20 -2.99
CA HIS A 75 -3.19 25.93 -4.20
C HIS A 75 -3.01 27.41 -3.91
N SER A 76 -2.03 28.04 -4.55
CA SER A 76 -1.85 29.48 -4.46
C SER A 76 -1.97 30.04 -5.88
N PRO A 77 -3.14 30.60 -6.24
CA PRO A 77 -3.20 31.41 -7.44
C PRO A 77 -2.25 32.60 -7.23
N SER A 78 -1.39 32.84 -8.21
CA SER A 78 -0.18 33.68 -8.14
C SER A 78 -0.36 35.13 -7.66
N ASP A 79 -1.58 35.59 -7.41
CA ASP A 79 -1.91 36.99 -7.10
C ASP A 79 -2.71 37.20 -5.80
N LEU A 80 -2.93 36.18 -4.97
CA LEU A 80 -3.67 36.33 -3.70
C LEU A 80 -2.89 35.80 -2.48
N PRO A 81 -2.89 36.54 -1.35
CA PRO A 81 -2.25 36.12 -0.10
C PRO A 81 -3.06 35.06 0.66
N ASP A 82 -4.28 34.76 0.21
CA ASP A 82 -5.13 33.76 0.82
C ASP A 82 -4.61 32.36 0.45
N GLN A 83 -4.14 31.61 1.44
CA GLN A 83 -3.75 30.22 1.28
C GLN A 83 -5.00 29.38 0.94
N GLU A 84 -5.03 28.76 -0.24
CA GLU A 84 -6.10 27.86 -0.65
C GLU A 84 -5.59 26.41 -0.66
N LEU A 85 -6.51 25.46 -0.47
CA LEU A 85 -6.22 24.03 -0.54
C LEU A 85 -7.05 23.41 -1.66
N ALA A 86 -6.41 22.63 -2.52
CA ALA A 86 -7.07 21.84 -3.55
C ALA A 86 -7.18 20.38 -3.13
N VAL A 87 -8.38 19.81 -3.22
CA VAL A 87 -8.58 18.36 -3.22
C VAL A 87 -8.09 17.83 -4.57
N ILE A 88 -6.95 17.15 -4.55
CA ILE A 88 -6.31 16.58 -5.75
C ILE A 88 -6.68 15.12 -6.00
N SER A 89 -7.19 14.42 -4.99
CA SER A 89 -7.67 13.04 -5.12
C SER A 89 -8.57 12.68 -3.94
N ILE A 90 -9.48 11.73 -4.16
CA ILE A 90 -10.28 11.10 -3.11
C ILE A 90 -10.01 9.60 -3.16
N ILE A 91 -9.36 9.09 -2.12
CA ILE A 91 -8.85 7.72 -2.04
C ILE A 91 -9.78 6.88 -1.18
N HIS A 92 -10.14 5.70 -1.71
CA HIS A 92 -11.02 4.73 -1.05
C HIS A 92 -10.31 3.39 -0.78
N GLU A 93 -9.02 3.32 -1.12
CA GLU A 93 -8.18 2.15 -0.90
C GLU A 93 -6.78 2.59 -0.48
N THR A 94 -6.17 1.82 0.40
CA THR A 94 -4.78 1.98 0.83
C THR A 94 -4.02 0.73 0.41
N VAL A 95 -2.71 0.88 0.25
CA VAL A 95 -1.83 -0.22 -0.12
C VAL A 95 -0.97 -0.55 1.09
N GLU A 96 -1.06 -1.77 1.58
CA GLU A 96 -0.27 -2.31 2.68
C GLU A 96 0.87 -3.18 2.15
N LEU A 97 1.94 -3.29 2.93
CA LEU A 97 3.13 -4.07 2.62
C LEU A 97 3.32 -5.21 3.62
N ASP A 98 3.24 -6.45 3.15
CA ASP A 98 3.49 -7.66 3.94
C ASP A 98 4.88 -8.21 3.61
N VAL A 99 5.76 -8.37 4.59
CA VAL A 99 7.11 -8.94 4.37
C VAL A 99 6.99 -10.37 3.84
N VAL A 100 7.63 -10.64 2.72
CA VAL A 100 7.78 -12.01 2.20
C VAL A 100 8.92 -12.66 2.96
N PRO A 101 8.68 -13.77 3.70
CA PRO A 101 9.77 -14.54 4.26
C PRO A 101 10.61 -15.05 3.09
N GLU A 102 11.91 -14.74 3.07
CA GLU A 102 12.83 -15.45 2.19
C GLU A 102 12.82 -16.92 2.63
N MET A 103 12.08 -17.77 1.92
CA MET A 103 12.28 -19.20 2.05
C MET A 103 13.73 -19.45 1.64
N PRO A 104 14.56 -20.07 2.49
CA PRO A 104 15.92 -20.40 2.08
C PRO A 104 15.81 -21.20 0.78
N ALA A 105 16.57 -20.78 -0.22
CA ALA A 105 16.72 -21.49 -1.49
C ALA A 105 17.43 -22.83 -1.26
N GLY A 106 16.77 -23.73 -0.53
CA GLY A 106 17.06 -25.15 -0.44
C GLY A 106 15.88 -25.86 -1.08
N ARG A 107 15.95 -26.06 -2.39
CA ARG A 107 15.20 -27.14 -3.04
C ARG A 107 15.80 -28.47 -2.57
N ASP A 108 15.67 -28.79 -1.30
CA ASP A 108 15.67 -30.18 -0.90
C ASP A 108 14.25 -30.69 -1.11
N LYS A 109 14.19 -31.68 -2.00
CA LYS A 109 13.02 -32.45 -2.38
C LYS A 109 12.03 -32.52 -1.22
N LEU A 110 10.81 -31.99 -1.43
CA LEU A 110 9.64 -32.46 -0.70
C LEU A 110 9.65 -33.98 -0.81
N VAL A 111 10.09 -34.64 0.26
CA VAL A 111 9.90 -36.08 0.42
C VAL A 111 8.40 -36.26 0.43
N ASP A 112 7.89 -36.96 -0.58
CA ASP A 112 6.50 -37.39 -0.67
C ASP A 112 6.24 -38.31 0.54
N THR A 113 5.86 -37.72 1.68
CA THR A 113 5.34 -38.48 2.82
C THR A 113 3.96 -38.95 2.38
N GLY A 114 3.91 -40.13 1.76
CA GLY A 114 2.77 -40.71 1.04
C GLY A 114 1.48 -40.83 1.85
N SER A 115 0.85 -39.69 2.16
CA SER A 115 -0.36 -39.60 2.97
C SER A 115 -1.56 -39.16 2.12
N ARG A 116 -1.55 -39.51 0.82
CA ARG A 116 -2.66 -39.33 -0.13
C ARG A 116 -3.90 -40.18 0.18
N GLY A 117 -3.86 -41.06 1.20
CA GLY A 117 -4.95 -42.00 1.49
C GLY A 117 -5.89 -41.65 2.64
N LYS A 118 -5.54 -40.74 3.56
CA LYS A 118 -6.26 -40.63 4.86
C LYS A 118 -7.45 -39.66 4.89
N TRP A 119 -7.59 -38.77 3.90
CA TRP A 119 -8.71 -37.83 3.87
C TRP A 119 -10.04 -38.49 3.51
N HIS A 120 -10.03 -39.50 2.63
CA HIS A 120 -11.25 -40.17 2.17
C HIS A 120 -11.85 -41.12 3.22
N GLU A 121 -11.08 -41.59 4.21
CA GLU A 121 -11.60 -42.45 5.29
C GLU A 121 -12.29 -41.67 6.41
N MET A 122 -11.91 -40.42 6.67
CA MET A 122 -12.43 -39.66 7.82
C MET A 122 -13.88 -39.18 7.65
N PHE A 123 -14.42 -39.14 6.42
CA PHE A 123 -15.77 -38.63 6.15
C PHE A 123 -16.76 -39.69 5.60
N GLY A 124 -16.34 -40.95 5.46
CA GLY A 124 -17.17 -42.01 4.86
C GLY A 124 -17.97 -42.85 5.86
N LYS A 125 -17.68 -42.78 7.16
CA LYS A 125 -18.26 -43.71 8.15
C LYS A 125 -19.50 -43.09 8.82
N GLY A 126 -20.58 -43.00 8.05
CA GLY A 126 -21.85 -42.48 8.54
C GLY A 126 -22.97 -42.56 7.51
N ARG A 127 -23.18 -43.74 6.91
CA ARG A 127 -24.43 -44.11 6.23
C ARG A 127 -24.69 -45.60 6.44
#